data_AF-A0AAW1SPT1-F1
#
_entry.id   AF-A0AAW1SPT1-F1
#
_cell.length_a   1.000
_cell.length_b   1.000
_cell.length_c   1.000
_cell.angle_alpha   90.00
_cell.angle_beta   90.00
_cell.angle_gamma   90.00
#
_symmetry.space_group_name_H-M   'P 1'
#
loop_
_entity.id
_entity.type
_entity.pdbx_description
1 polymer ?
#
loop_
_entity_poly.entity_id
_entity_poly.type
_entity_poly.pdbx_seq_one_letter_code
_entity_poly.pdbx_strand_id
1 'polypeptide(L)'
;MPALEIVCIGIQELQQGTSSQLRCKLEQGFGKDGLGIITVSGVPNLIEMRSRLLPMAAEVASLPEAALTGLEDPDSNYNFGWARGKEALKDGQPDINKGSFYANPLQDKQTDNVDLLKRYPGFCRPNIWPTKDLPALREAFRELGQNIISVGLLLAKHCDTLASEHFLSMPANRLHDSIASSPCCKGRLLHYYPSEKLTAGKEAWCGWHTDVSSLTGLTSAMYLRNGVELPNPDTTAGLYIRDTSGNIAQARIPANHLAFQMGEAMQVHSGGFFRATPHFVRGANGESAAGISRNTFAIFIQPRWDEMMDTPEHTNPGNVDVAHWKPGITFGEFSELKFAQFTHVQ
;
A
#
# COMPACT_ATOMS: atom_id res chain seq x y z
N MET A 1 -15.80 17.69 -13.77
CA MET A 1 -15.99 16.23 -13.65
C MET A 1 -16.63 15.98 -12.28
N PRO A 2 -17.72 15.20 -12.18
CA PRO A 2 -18.27 14.86 -10.87
C PRO A 2 -17.19 14.13 -10.07
N ALA A 3 -17.04 14.48 -8.80
CA ALA A 3 -16.15 13.73 -7.92
C ALA A 3 -16.75 12.34 -7.73
N LEU A 4 -16.08 11.30 -8.22
CA LEU A 4 -16.42 9.93 -7.83
C LEU A 4 -16.14 9.82 -6.33
N GLU A 5 -17.19 9.61 -5.56
CA GLU A 5 -17.11 9.43 -4.12
C GLU A 5 -16.58 8.03 -3.81
N ILE A 6 -15.58 7.95 -2.93
CA ILE A 6 -15.08 6.65 -2.48
C ILE A 6 -16.13 6.01 -1.60
N VAL A 7 -16.46 4.74 -1.87
CA VAL A 7 -17.36 3.97 -1.01
C VAL A 7 -16.80 3.90 0.41
N CYS A 8 -17.64 4.22 1.39
CA CYS A 8 -17.31 4.15 2.81
C CYS A 8 -18.07 3.01 3.51
N ILE A 9 -17.34 2.20 4.27
CA ILE A 9 -17.86 1.09 5.07
C ILE A 9 -17.53 1.35 6.54
N GLY A 10 -18.48 1.13 7.45
CA GLY A 10 -18.20 1.25 8.89
C GLY A 10 -17.47 0.02 9.43
N ILE A 11 -16.52 0.17 10.35
CA ILE A 11 -15.85 -1.00 10.95
C ILE A 11 -16.84 -1.95 11.64
N GLN A 12 -17.91 -1.41 12.23
CA GLN A 12 -18.97 -2.21 12.86
C GLN A 12 -19.76 -3.04 11.83
N GLU A 13 -19.88 -2.53 10.60
CA GLU A 13 -20.51 -3.25 9.48
C GLU A 13 -19.64 -4.45 9.06
N LEU A 14 -18.31 -4.29 9.05
CA LEU A 14 -17.34 -5.36 8.76
C LEU A 14 -17.20 -6.40 9.88
N GLN A 15 -17.56 -6.04 11.11
CA GLN A 15 -17.53 -6.96 12.25
C GLN A 15 -18.79 -7.85 12.31
N GLN A 16 -19.80 -7.55 11.50
CA GLN A 16 -21.02 -8.33 11.36
C GLN A 16 -20.90 -9.30 10.18
N GLY A 17 -21.97 -10.04 9.87
CA GLY A 17 -22.03 -10.88 8.68
C GLY A 17 -22.17 -10.07 7.39
N THR A 18 -21.92 -10.72 6.25
CA THR A 18 -22.02 -10.12 4.91
C THR A 18 -23.48 -9.79 4.54
N SER A 19 -23.92 -8.56 4.82
CA SER A 19 -25.26 -8.05 4.49
C SER A 19 -25.39 -7.72 2.99
N SER A 20 -26.62 -7.60 2.49
CA SER A 20 -26.88 -7.15 1.11
C SER A 20 -26.35 -5.74 0.83
N GLN A 21 -26.39 -4.85 1.83
CA GLN A 21 -25.84 -3.49 1.73
C GLN A 21 -24.31 -3.52 1.65
N LEU A 22 -23.66 -4.33 2.48
CA LEU A 22 -22.21 -4.48 2.46
C LEU A 22 -21.72 -5.08 1.12
N ARG A 23 -22.45 -6.05 0.57
CA ARG A 23 -22.17 -6.62 -0.76
C ARG A 23 -22.17 -5.55 -1.84
N CYS A 24 -23.23 -4.75 -1.89
CA CYS A 24 -23.34 -3.66 -2.86
C CYS A 24 -22.18 -2.66 -2.75
N LYS A 25 -21.77 -2.31 -1.52
CA LYS A 25 -20.61 -1.43 -1.29
C LYS A 25 -19.30 -2.05 -1.78
N LEU A 26 -19.06 -3.33 -1.50
CA LEU A 26 -17.86 -4.03 -1.95
C LEU A 26 -17.80 -4.15 -3.47
N GLU A 27 -18.92 -4.45 -4.14
CA GLU A 27 -18.99 -4.48 -5.60
C GLU A 27 -18.76 -3.10 -6.23
N GLN A 28 -19.36 -2.04 -5.66
CA GLN A 28 -19.16 -0.67 -6.12
C GLN A 28 -17.72 -0.17 -5.88
N GLY A 29 -17.08 -0.62 -4.80
CA GLY A 29 -15.73 -0.22 -4.44
C GLY A 29 -14.64 -1.00 -5.19
N PHE A 30 -14.72 -2.32 -5.14
CA PHE A 30 -13.66 -3.24 -5.59
C PHE A 30 -13.99 -4.02 -6.85
N GLY A 31 -15.26 -4.11 -7.25
CA GLY A 31 -15.66 -4.86 -8.43
C GLY A 31 -15.09 -4.28 -9.71
N LYS A 32 -15.28 -4.99 -10.84
CA LYS A 32 -14.75 -4.63 -12.16
C LYS A 32 -15.03 -3.19 -12.63
N ASP A 33 -16.17 -2.62 -12.23
CA ASP A 33 -16.62 -1.28 -12.61
C ASP A 33 -16.41 -0.27 -11.47
N GLY A 34 -15.84 -0.72 -10.35
CA GLY A 34 -15.54 0.10 -9.18
C GLY A 34 -14.25 0.89 -9.34
N LEU A 35 -14.02 1.81 -8.39
CA LEU A 35 -12.81 2.61 -8.36
C LEU A 35 -11.56 1.79 -7.95
N GLY A 36 -11.73 0.57 -7.45
CA GLY A 36 -10.67 -0.28 -6.91
C GLY A 36 -10.20 0.14 -5.51
N ILE A 37 -10.94 1.04 -4.84
CA ILE A 37 -10.64 1.53 -3.49
C ILE A 37 -11.93 1.72 -2.68
N ILE A 38 -11.84 1.49 -1.38
CA ILE A 38 -12.86 1.88 -0.39
C ILE A 38 -12.19 2.61 0.78
N THR A 39 -13.01 3.19 1.65
CA THR A 39 -12.59 3.61 2.98
C THR A 39 -13.36 2.87 4.08
N VAL A 40 -12.68 2.66 5.21
CA VAL A 40 -13.26 2.10 6.43
C VAL A 40 -13.24 3.16 7.52
N SER A 41 -14.41 3.47 8.08
CA SER A 41 -14.61 4.46 9.12
C SER A 41 -14.81 3.84 10.51
N GLY A 42 -14.62 4.63 11.56
CA GLY A 42 -14.87 4.21 12.94
C GLY A 42 -13.82 3.25 13.53
N VAL A 43 -12.67 3.08 12.86
CA VAL A 43 -11.58 2.23 13.33
C VAL A 43 -11.06 2.74 14.68
N PRO A 44 -11.09 1.91 15.75
CA PRO A 44 -10.69 2.34 17.09
C PRO A 44 -9.24 2.83 17.17
N ASN A 45 -9.01 3.90 17.93
CA ASN A 45 -7.71 4.50 18.21
C ASN A 45 -6.91 4.97 16.98
N LEU A 46 -7.54 5.03 15.80
CA LEU A 46 -6.84 5.33 14.54
C LEU A 46 -6.19 6.71 14.55
N ILE A 47 -6.87 7.71 15.12
CA ILE A 47 -6.35 9.08 15.16
C ILE A 47 -5.10 9.12 16.04
N GLU A 48 -5.14 8.48 17.21
CA GLU A 48 -4.03 8.41 18.17
C GLU A 48 -2.83 7.67 17.57
N MET A 49 -3.06 6.52 16.93
CA MET A 49 -2.01 5.77 16.23
C MET A 49 -1.40 6.58 15.08
N ARG A 50 -2.23 7.26 14.28
CA ARG A 50 -1.80 8.10 13.16
C ARG A 50 -0.96 9.28 13.63
N SER A 51 -1.41 9.99 14.65
CA SER A 51 -0.71 11.13 15.25
C SER A 51 0.61 10.74 15.91
N ARG A 52 0.76 9.48 16.33
CA ARG A 52 2.02 8.96 16.88
C ARG A 52 3.01 8.57 15.78
N LEU A 53 2.59 7.80 14.78
CA LEU A 53 3.52 7.26 13.77
C LEU A 53 3.88 8.26 12.67
N LEU A 54 2.93 9.01 12.12
CA LEU A 54 3.19 9.78 10.90
C LEU A 54 4.25 10.88 11.07
N PRO A 55 4.34 11.61 12.20
CA PRO A 55 5.44 12.55 12.42
C PRO A 55 6.82 11.89 12.41
N MET A 56 6.92 10.65 12.90
CA MET A 56 8.18 9.90 12.95
C MET A 56 8.76 9.63 11.55
N ALA A 57 7.98 9.71 10.48
CA ALA A 57 8.51 9.62 9.11
C ALA A 57 9.54 10.73 8.82
N ALA A 58 9.25 11.97 9.28
CA ALA A 58 10.18 13.08 9.18
C ALA A 58 11.36 12.93 10.15
N GLU A 59 11.12 12.38 11.34
CA GLU A 59 12.17 12.12 12.33
C GLU A 59 13.21 11.12 11.77
N VAL A 60 12.77 9.99 11.21
CA VAL A 60 13.65 9.03 10.51
C VAL A 60 14.41 9.75 9.39
N ALA A 61 13.72 10.50 8.55
CA ALA A 61 14.32 11.21 7.42
C ALA A 61 15.35 12.29 7.82
N SER A 62 15.33 12.71 9.09
CA SER A 62 16.22 13.72 9.68
C SER A 62 17.37 13.12 10.49
N LEU A 63 17.44 11.79 10.62
CA LEU A 63 18.53 11.12 11.33
C LEU A 63 19.90 11.45 10.70
N PRO A 64 20.99 11.43 11.49
CA PRO A 64 22.33 11.63 10.97
C PRO A 64 22.63 10.66 9.82
N GLU A 65 23.40 11.11 8.82
CA GLU A 65 23.71 10.31 7.63
C GLU A 65 24.27 8.92 7.98
N ALA A 66 25.19 8.85 8.95
CA ALA A 66 25.75 7.58 9.42
C ALA A 66 24.68 6.62 10.00
N ALA A 67 23.65 7.15 10.66
CA ALA A 67 22.53 6.35 11.15
C ALA A 67 21.66 5.89 9.98
N LEU A 68 21.33 6.77 9.04
CA LEU A 68 20.57 6.42 7.83
C LEU A 68 21.26 5.36 6.99
N THR A 69 22.57 5.47 6.76
CA THR A 69 23.35 4.45 6.04
C THR A 69 23.29 3.09 6.75
N GLY A 70 23.33 3.08 8.08
CA GLY A 70 23.16 1.85 8.88
C GLY A 70 21.77 1.23 8.81
N LEU A 71 20.77 1.96 8.31
CA LEU A 71 19.41 1.47 8.08
C LEU A 71 19.19 0.99 6.64
N GLU A 72 20.11 1.22 5.69
CA GLU A 72 19.92 0.78 4.31
C GLU A 72 20.17 -0.72 4.14
N ASP A 73 19.40 -1.38 3.28
CA ASP A 73 19.60 -2.79 2.91
C ASP A 73 19.58 -2.99 1.39
N PRO A 74 20.70 -2.75 0.69
CA PRO A 74 20.77 -2.93 -0.76
C PRO A 74 20.46 -4.36 -1.22
N ASP A 75 20.78 -5.38 -0.41
CA ASP A 75 20.56 -6.79 -0.74
C ASP A 75 19.07 -7.15 -0.84
N SER A 76 18.21 -6.48 -0.07
CA SER A 76 16.74 -6.61 -0.22
C SER A 76 16.17 -5.70 -1.30
N ASN A 77 17.02 -5.05 -2.09
CA ASN A 77 16.62 -3.97 -2.99
C ASN A 77 15.86 -2.86 -2.22
N TYR A 78 16.39 -2.50 -1.04
CA TYR A 78 15.85 -1.48 -0.15
C TYR A 78 14.39 -1.72 0.31
N ASN A 79 13.98 -3.00 0.37
CA ASN A 79 12.67 -3.38 0.90
C ASN A 79 12.65 -3.47 2.43
N PHE A 80 13.76 -3.22 3.11
CA PHE A 80 13.83 -3.11 4.56
C PHE A 80 14.70 -1.92 4.97
N GLY A 81 14.31 -1.26 6.06
CA GLY A 81 14.99 -0.09 6.59
C GLY A 81 14.81 1.14 5.71
N TRP A 82 15.85 1.94 5.53
CA TRP A 82 15.79 3.25 4.87
C TRP A 82 16.04 3.18 3.36
N ALA A 83 15.28 3.97 2.61
CA ALA A 83 15.44 4.15 1.17
C ALA A 83 15.16 5.60 0.76
N ARG A 84 16.13 6.25 0.09
CA ARG A 84 15.98 7.56 -0.55
C ARG A 84 16.84 7.64 -1.81
N GLY A 85 16.31 8.17 -2.91
CA GLY A 85 17.05 8.27 -4.17
C GLY A 85 17.40 6.93 -4.81
N LYS A 86 16.77 5.83 -4.39
CA LYS A 86 17.00 4.47 -4.94
C LYS A 86 16.00 4.10 -6.05
N GLU A 87 14.97 4.93 -6.23
CA GLU A 87 14.00 4.85 -7.33
C GLU A 87 14.36 5.91 -8.38
N ALA A 88 14.25 5.58 -9.67
CA ALA A 88 14.43 6.55 -10.75
C ALA A 88 13.11 7.27 -11.10
N LEU A 89 13.20 8.57 -11.35
CA LEU A 89 12.17 9.37 -12.01
C LEU A 89 12.11 9.04 -13.51
N LYS A 90 11.09 9.54 -14.21
CA LYS A 90 10.86 9.26 -15.65
C LYS A 90 12.01 9.70 -16.56
N ASP A 91 12.80 10.67 -16.13
CA ASP A 91 13.97 11.19 -16.83
C ASP A 91 15.28 10.46 -16.43
N GLY A 92 15.18 9.41 -15.61
CA GLY A 92 16.31 8.62 -15.13
C GLY A 92 17.02 9.19 -13.90
N GLN A 93 16.60 10.36 -13.39
CA GLN A 93 17.22 10.94 -12.20
C GLN A 93 16.74 10.25 -10.90
N PRO A 94 17.58 10.15 -9.86
CA PRO A 94 17.16 9.66 -8.55
C PRO A 94 16.00 10.47 -7.96
N ASP A 95 14.95 9.80 -7.47
CA ASP A 95 13.88 10.44 -6.70
C ASP A 95 14.35 10.76 -5.27
N ILE A 96 14.86 11.98 -5.09
CA ILE A 96 15.32 12.51 -3.80
C ILE A 96 14.25 13.30 -3.05
N ASN A 97 13.06 13.45 -3.64
CA ASN A 97 11.94 14.24 -3.10
C ASN A 97 11.17 13.48 -2.02
N LYS A 98 11.42 12.17 -1.89
CA LYS A 98 10.83 11.33 -0.85
C LYS A 98 11.85 10.40 -0.21
N GLY A 99 11.63 10.12 1.07
CA GLY A 99 12.25 9.03 1.80
C GLY A 99 11.21 7.98 2.18
N SER A 100 11.60 6.73 2.24
CA SER A 100 10.74 5.62 2.65
C SER A 100 11.45 4.77 3.68
N PHE A 101 10.76 4.46 4.77
CA PHE A 101 11.19 3.47 5.74
C PHE A 101 10.30 2.22 5.63
N TYR A 102 10.92 1.08 5.39
CA TYR A 102 10.24 -0.19 5.18
C TYR A 102 10.47 -1.16 6.33
N ALA A 103 9.41 -1.80 6.79
CA ALA A 103 9.49 -2.89 7.77
C ALA A 103 8.26 -3.77 7.67
N ASN A 104 8.37 -5.01 8.12
CA ASN A 104 7.24 -5.88 8.36
C ASN A 104 6.60 -5.53 9.72
N PRO A 105 5.31 -5.16 9.78
CA PRO A 105 4.65 -4.77 11.03
C PRO A 105 4.27 -5.96 11.94
N LEU A 106 4.25 -7.18 11.40
CA LEU A 106 3.86 -8.38 12.15
C LEU A 106 5.06 -8.94 12.93
N GLN A 107 6.20 -9.10 12.26
CA GLN A 107 7.38 -9.79 12.79
C GLN A 107 8.69 -9.17 12.27
N ASP A 108 9.74 -9.23 13.09
CA ASP A 108 11.05 -8.68 12.72
C ASP A 108 11.92 -9.63 11.90
N LYS A 109 11.63 -10.93 11.96
CA LYS A 109 12.33 -11.96 11.22
C LYS A 109 11.33 -12.98 10.69
N GLN A 110 11.35 -13.18 9.39
CA GLN A 110 10.37 -13.98 8.66
C GLN A 110 10.77 -15.45 8.62
N THR A 111 12.08 -15.72 8.60
CA THR A 111 12.64 -17.06 8.53
C THR A 111 14.10 -17.07 8.97
N ASP A 112 14.55 -18.20 9.50
CA ASP A 112 15.96 -18.52 9.73
C ASP A 112 16.59 -19.28 8.56
N ASN A 113 15.81 -19.67 7.56
CA ASN A 113 16.28 -20.46 6.43
C ASN A 113 17.15 -19.61 5.49
N VAL A 114 18.43 -19.97 5.40
CA VAL A 114 19.44 -19.28 4.59
C VAL A 114 19.12 -19.30 3.09
N ASP A 115 18.54 -20.39 2.59
CA ASP A 115 18.17 -20.50 1.17
C ASP A 115 17.02 -19.54 0.82
N LEU A 116 16.04 -19.39 1.72
CA LEU A 116 14.94 -18.44 1.56
C LEU A 116 15.41 -16.99 1.66
N LEU A 117 16.37 -16.69 2.55
CA LEU A 117 16.99 -15.37 2.65
C LEU A 117 17.71 -14.98 1.36
N LYS A 118 18.39 -15.95 0.72
CA LYS A 118 19.08 -15.74 -0.55
C LYS A 118 18.12 -15.65 -1.73
N ARG A 119 17.08 -16.49 -1.78
CA ARG A 119 16.13 -16.54 -2.90
C ARG A 119 15.17 -15.34 -2.89
N TYR A 120 14.75 -14.88 -1.72
CA TYR A 120 13.70 -13.89 -1.54
C TYR A 120 14.11 -12.76 -0.59
N PRO A 121 15.23 -12.06 -0.83
CA PRO A 121 15.76 -11.09 0.13
C PRO A 121 14.78 -9.93 0.40
N GLY A 122 14.01 -9.49 -0.61
CA GLY A 122 12.96 -8.47 -0.44
C GLY A 122 11.82 -8.84 0.52
N PHE A 123 11.59 -10.14 0.73
CA PHE A 123 10.55 -10.66 1.61
C PHE A 123 11.09 -11.18 2.95
N CYS A 124 12.28 -11.80 2.93
CA CYS A 124 12.79 -12.62 4.03
C CYS A 124 13.82 -11.91 4.94
N ARG A 125 14.47 -10.83 4.47
CA ARG A 125 15.46 -10.10 5.27
C ARG A 125 14.81 -9.54 6.55
N PRO A 126 15.55 -9.47 7.67
CA PRO A 126 14.98 -8.97 8.92
C PRO A 126 14.73 -7.46 8.86
N ASN A 127 13.82 -6.99 9.71
CA ASN A 127 13.62 -5.55 9.92
C ASN A 127 14.89 -4.90 10.47
N ILE A 128 15.15 -3.65 10.05
CA ILE A 128 16.28 -2.85 10.51
C ILE A 128 15.73 -1.59 11.19
N TRP A 129 15.72 -1.59 12.52
CA TRP A 129 15.15 -0.50 13.32
C TRP A 129 16.23 0.48 13.80
N PRO A 130 15.94 1.80 13.85
CA PRO A 130 16.83 2.81 14.45
C PRO A 130 16.78 2.75 15.99
N THR A 131 17.19 1.64 16.58
CA THR A 131 17.01 1.38 18.03
C THR A 131 17.72 2.38 18.94
N LYS A 132 18.80 3.01 18.45
CA LYS A 132 19.56 4.02 19.20
C LYS A 132 18.93 5.41 19.05
N ASP A 133 18.65 5.82 17.82
CA ASP A 133 18.29 7.20 17.51
C ASP A 133 16.77 7.45 17.55
N LEU A 134 15.95 6.42 17.29
CA LEU A 134 14.49 6.51 17.33
C LEU A 134 13.84 5.18 17.77
N PRO A 135 14.03 4.75 19.04
CA PRO A 135 13.53 3.45 19.53
C PRO A 135 12.00 3.32 19.49
N ALA A 136 11.27 4.43 19.61
CA ALA A 136 9.80 4.43 19.62
C ALA A 136 9.18 4.04 18.26
N LEU A 137 9.94 4.12 17.16
CA LEU A 137 9.44 3.83 15.82
C LEU A 137 8.90 2.41 15.70
N ARG A 138 9.60 1.42 16.26
CA ARG A 138 9.23 0.00 16.12
C ARG A 138 7.81 -0.26 16.63
N GLU A 139 7.50 0.19 17.84
CA GLU A 139 6.20 -0.06 18.45
C GLU A 139 5.09 0.73 17.74
N ALA A 140 5.31 2.02 17.42
CA ALA A 140 4.33 2.83 16.71
C ALA A 140 4.02 2.29 15.29
N PHE A 141 5.05 1.83 14.58
CA PHE A 141 4.92 1.25 13.24
C PHE A 141 4.14 -0.06 13.27
N ARG A 142 4.45 -0.93 14.23
CA ARG A 142 3.77 -2.22 14.40
C ARG A 142 2.32 -2.05 14.83
N GLU A 143 2.05 -1.16 15.79
CA GLU A 143 0.68 -0.93 16.30
C GLU A 143 -0.27 -0.50 15.17
N LEU A 144 0.08 0.56 14.43
CA LEU A 144 -0.76 1.02 13.31
C LEU A 144 -0.77 0.01 12.15
N GLY A 145 0.36 -0.64 11.85
CA GLY A 145 0.44 -1.61 10.77
C GLY A 145 -0.42 -2.85 11.03
N GLN A 146 -0.39 -3.38 12.25
CA GLN A 146 -1.24 -4.50 12.67
C GLN A 146 -2.72 -4.14 12.66
N ASN A 147 -3.07 -2.91 13.04
CA ASN A 147 -4.44 -2.41 12.96
C ASN A 147 -4.94 -2.33 11.50
N ILE A 148 -4.11 -1.84 10.57
CA ILE A 148 -4.44 -1.81 9.13
C ILE A 148 -4.62 -3.24 8.59
N ILE A 149 -3.73 -4.16 8.95
CA ILE A 149 -3.80 -5.57 8.53
C ILE A 149 -5.09 -6.22 9.03
N SER A 150 -5.44 -6.04 10.30
CA SER A 150 -6.63 -6.69 10.86
C SER A 150 -7.92 -6.26 10.16
N VAL A 151 -8.05 -4.98 9.80
CA VAL A 151 -9.17 -4.47 9.01
C VAL A 151 -9.13 -5.02 7.58
N GLY A 152 -7.95 -5.11 6.97
CA GLY A 152 -7.77 -5.73 5.64
C GLY A 152 -8.19 -7.20 5.61
N LEU A 153 -7.91 -7.96 6.67
CA LEU A 153 -8.34 -9.35 6.80
C LEU A 153 -9.86 -9.49 6.96
N LEU A 154 -10.54 -8.55 7.65
CA LEU A 154 -12.00 -8.52 7.69
C LEU A 154 -12.58 -8.30 6.29
N LEU A 155 -12.04 -7.35 5.54
CA LEU A 155 -12.45 -7.11 4.16
C LEU A 155 -12.25 -8.35 3.28
N ALA A 156 -11.12 -9.03 3.40
CA ALA A 156 -10.83 -10.23 2.62
C ALA A 156 -11.87 -11.36 2.86
N LYS A 157 -12.35 -11.54 4.09
CA LYS A 157 -13.43 -12.51 4.40
C LYS A 157 -14.75 -12.19 3.70
N HIS A 158 -15.10 -10.91 3.61
CA HIS A 158 -16.27 -10.51 2.85
C HIS A 158 -16.04 -10.68 1.34
N CYS A 159 -14.85 -10.33 0.84
CA CYS A 159 -14.47 -10.59 -0.55
C CYS A 159 -14.60 -12.08 -0.92
N ASP A 160 -14.17 -12.98 -0.04
CA ASP A 160 -14.36 -14.44 -0.19
C ASP A 160 -15.84 -14.83 -0.32
N THR A 161 -16.72 -14.24 0.51
CA THR A 161 -18.17 -14.48 0.44
C THR A 161 -18.72 -14.11 -0.94
N LEU A 162 -18.34 -12.96 -1.48
CA LEU A 162 -18.84 -12.51 -2.80
C LEU A 162 -18.24 -13.35 -3.94
N ALA A 163 -16.93 -13.59 -3.90
CA ALA A 163 -16.25 -14.28 -5.00
C ALA A 163 -16.64 -15.77 -5.08
N SER A 164 -16.88 -16.44 -3.94
CA SER A 164 -17.32 -17.85 -3.92
C SER A 164 -18.75 -18.06 -4.45
N GLU A 165 -19.61 -17.04 -4.40
CA GLU A 165 -20.93 -17.08 -5.03
C GLU A 165 -20.86 -16.92 -6.55
N HIS A 166 -19.85 -16.21 -7.05
CA HIS A 166 -19.58 -16.08 -8.48
C HIS A 166 -18.84 -17.30 -9.04
N PHE A 167 -17.90 -17.84 -8.26
CA PHE A 167 -17.09 -19.01 -8.61
C PHE A 167 -17.31 -20.13 -7.59
N LEU A 168 -18.28 -21.01 -7.86
CA LEU A 168 -18.66 -22.10 -6.96
C LEU A 168 -17.53 -23.08 -6.63
N SER A 169 -16.49 -23.14 -7.48
CA SER A 169 -15.29 -23.96 -7.28
C SER A 169 -14.24 -23.29 -6.37
N MET A 170 -14.38 -22.00 -6.06
CA MET A 170 -13.42 -21.28 -5.24
C MET A 170 -13.54 -21.72 -3.77
N PRO A 171 -12.43 -22.10 -3.11
CA PRO A 171 -12.45 -22.40 -1.68
C PRO A 171 -12.97 -21.20 -0.88
N ALA A 172 -13.78 -21.47 0.14
CA ALA A 172 -14.54 -20.45 0.87
C ALA A 172 -13.70 -19.35 1.55
N ASN A 173 -12.41 -19.57 1.80
CA ASN A 173 -11.50 -18.59 2.42
C ASN A 173 -10.25 -18.34 1.55
N ARG A 174 -10.31 -18.62 0.24
CA ARG A 174 -9.15 -18.58 -0.66
C ARG A 174 -8.40 -17.24 -0.60
N LEU A 175 -9.15 -16.13 -0.61
CA LEU A 175 -8.62 -14.77 -0.66
C LEU A 175 -8.07 -14.34 0.70
N HIS A 176 -8.77 -14.67 1.78
CA HIS A 176 -8.32 -14.41 3.15
C HIS A 176 -7.08 -15.22 3.50
N ASP A 177 -7.07 -16.53 3.22
CA ASP A 177 -6.00 -17.43 3.66
C ASP A 177 -4.67 -17.17 2.94
N SER A 178 -4.73 -16.64 1.71
CA SER A 178 -3.53 -16.24 0.95
C SER A 178 -2.73 -15.14 1.65
N ILE A 179 -3.38 -14.32 2.49
CA ILE A 179 -2.74 -13.20 3.19
C ILE A 179 -2.72 -13.35 4.72
N ALA A 180 -3.66 -14.07 5.32
CA ALA A 180 -3.81 -14.15 6.78
C ALA A 180 -2.61 -14.79 7.48
N SER A 181 -1.99 -15.77 6.83
CA SER A 181 -0.79 -16.46 7.33
C SER A 181 0.51 -15.96 6.71
N SER A 182 0.43 -14.94 5.85
CA SER A 182 1.57 -14.49 5.07
C SER A 182 2.60 -13.78 5.96
N PRO A 183 3.86 -14.26 5.98
CA PRO A 183 4.96 -13.58 6.66
C PRO A 183 5.45 -12.35 5.87
N CYS A 184 4.84 -12.02 4.73
CA CYS A 184 5.39 -11.09 3.75
C CYS A 184 4.79 -9.68 3.80
N CYS A 185 3.84 -9.40 4.71
CA CYS A 185 3.26 -8.07 4.83
C CYS A 185 4.35 -7.00 4.98
N LYS A 186 4.20 -5.89 4.26
CA LYS A 186 5.22 -4.83 4.20
C LYS A 186 4.60 -3.48 4.48
N GLY A 187 5.07 -2.82 5.53
CA GLY A 187 4.79 -1.41 5.75
C GLY A 187 5.80 -0.52 5.05
N ARG A 188 5.32 0.62 4.55
CA ARG A 188 6.12 1.71 3.99
C ARG A 188 5.67 3.01 4.64
N LEU A 189 6.53 3.59 5.47
CA LEU A 189 6.35 4.91 6.05
C LEU A 189 7.04 5.93 5.15
N LEU A 190 6.26 6.81 4.52
CA LEU A 190 6.74 7.75 3.51
C LEU A 190 6.85 9.15 4.09
N HIS A 191 7.95 9.82 3.77
CA HIS A 191 8.17 11.24 4.00
C HIS A 191 8.44 11.93 2.67
N TYR A 192 7.55 12.82 2.24
CA TYR A 192 7.82 13.75 1.14
C TYR A 192 8.41 15.03 1.73
N TYR A 193 9.62 15.37 1.29
CA TYR A 193 10.34 16.54 1.78
C TYR A 193 9.61 17.83 1.40
N PRO A 194 9.68 18.89 2.22
CA PRO A 194 9.17 20.19 1.83
C PRO A 194 9.84 20.67 0.54
N SER A 195 9.05 21.12 -0.43
CA SER A 195 9.63 21.78 -1.60
C SER A 195 10.04 23.21 -1.24
N GLU A 196 11.30 23.55 -1.52
CA GLU A 196 11.79 24.94 -1.47
C GLU A 196 11.50 25.72 -2.75
N LYS A 197 11.24 25.02 -3.87
CA LYS A 197 11.04 25.62 -5.18
C LYS A 197 9.58 25.46 -5.62
N LEU A 198 8.99 26.58 -6.05
CA LEU A 198 7.75 26.61 -6.81
C LEU A 198 8.00 26.00 -8.20
N THR A 199 8.23 24.69 -8.30
CA THR A 199 8.32 24.04 -9.60
C THR A 199 6.90 24.00 -10.17
N ALA A 200 6.62 24.91 -11.09
CA ALA A 200 5.42 24.88 -11.91
C ALA A 200 5.44 23.61 -12.78
N GLY A 201 4.96 22.50 -12.25
CA GLY A 201 4.97 21.21 -12.92
C GLY A 201 3.95 20.25 -12.33
N LYS A 202 3.14 19.63 -13.19
CA LYS A 202 2.18 18.56 -12.85
C LYS A 202 2.89 17.24 -12.52
N GLU A 203 4.03 17.28 -11.84
CA GLU A 203 4.84 16.10 -11.60
C GLU A 203 4.20 15.24 -10.52
N ALA A 204 3.96 13.98 -10.87
CA ALA A 204 3.45 13.00 -9.94
C ALA A 204 4.59 12.60 -8.98
N TRP A 205 4.40 12.81 -7.69
CA TRP A 205 5.28 12.33 -6.61
C TRP A 205 5.42 10.79 -6.61
N CYS A 206 4.39 10.11 -7.10
CA CYS A 206 4.45 8.70 -7.43
C CYS A 206 3.73 8.52 -8.76
N GLY A 207 4.40 7.92 -9.75
CA GLY A 207 3.85 7.72 -11.10
C GLY A 207 2.68 6.74 -11.14
N TRP A 208 2.10 6.57 -12.32
CA TRP A 208 1.04 5.58 -12.55
C TRP A 208 1.57 4.16 -12.31
N HIS A 209 0.92 3.44 -11.42
CA HIS A 209 1.20 2.03 -11.14
C HIS A 209 -0.02 1.33 -10.56
N THR A 210 0.05 0.01 -10.48
CA THR A 210 -0.88 -0.87 -9.72
C THR A 210 -0.08 -1.56 -8.63
N ASP A 211 -0.69 -1.80 -7.48
CA ASP A 211 -0.01 -2.54 -6.41
C ASP A 211 0.06 -4.04 -6.73
N VAL A 212 1.15 -4.68 -6.33
CA VAL A 212 1.37 -6.13 -6.54
C VAL A 212 0.64 -6.97 -5.48
N SER A 213 0.46 -6.41 -4.29
CA SER A 213 -0.16 -7.05 -3.11
C SER A 213 -1.60 -7.51 -3.36
N SER A 214 -2.23 -8.17 -2.39
CA SER A 214 -3.67 -8.45 -2.47
C SER A 214 -4.47 -7.22 -2.09
N LEU A 215 -4.11 -6.57 -0.99
CA LEU A 215 -4.67 -5.31 -0.53
C LEU A 215 -3.54 -4.33 -0.20
N THR A 216 -3.76 -3.05 -0.44
CA THR A 216 -2.93 -1.97 0.11
C THR A 216 -3.76 -1.13 1.06
N GLY A 217 -3.46 -1.25 2.36
CA GLY A 217 -4.07 -0.40 3.39
C GLY A 217 -3.31 0.92 3.52
N LEU A 218 -4.03 2.03 3.59
CA LEU A 218 -3.48 3.39 3.52
C LEU A 218 -4.06 4.26 4.62
N THR A 219 -3.22 5.07 5.27
CA THR A 219 -3.70 6.17 6.10
C THR A 219 -4.00 7.39 5.23
N SER A 220 -4.89 8.28 5.71
CA SER A 220 -4.89 9.65 5.21
C SER A 220 -3.50 10.28 5.41
N ALA A 221 -3.09 11.13 4.48
CA ALA A 221 -1.81 11.79 4.54
C ALA A 221 -1.84 12.96 5.52
N MET A 222 -0.75 13.14 6.26
CA MET A 222 -0.54 14.22 7.20
C MET A 222 0.38 15.27 6.57
N TYR A 223 -0.06 16.52 6.53
CA TYR A 223 0.74 17.65 6.06
C TYR A 223 1.30 18.37 7.26
N LEU A 224 2.62 18.57 7.30
CA LEU A 224 3.28 19.15 8.46
C LEU A 224 4.15 20.34 8.09
N ARG A 225 4.12 21.37 8.94
CA ARG A 225 5.11 22.45 8.97
C ARG A 225 5.69 22.52 10.37
N ASN A 226 7.01 22.38 10.48
CA ASN A 226 7.73 22.40 11.76
C ASN A 226 7.12 21.44 12.81
N GLY A 227 6.71 20.24 12.38
CA GLY A 227 6.11 19.21 13.25
C GLY A 227 4.63 19.42 13.59
N VAL A 228 3.99 20.49 13.12
CA VAL A 228 2.56 20.76 13.37
C VAL A 228 1.71 20.32 12.17
N GLU A 229 0.70 19.49 12.41
CA GLU A 229 -0.27 19.06 11.38
C GLU A 229 -1.11 20.25 10.88
N LEU A 230 -1.26 20.35 9.56
CA LEU A 230 -2.03 21.38 8.87
C LEU A 230 -3.05 20.72 7.92
N PRO A 231 -4.12 21.44 7.53
CA PRO A 231 -4.96 21.04 6.41
C PRO A 231 -4.12 20.88 5.13
N ASN A 232 -4.62 20.07 4.19
CA ASN A 232 -4.00 19.92 2.88
C ASN A 232 -3.82 21.31 2.21
N PRO A 233 -2.59 21.76 1.92
CA PRO A 233 -2.33 23.09 1.40
C PRO A 233 -2.70 23.26 -0.08
N ASP A 234 -2.97 22.15 -0.79
CA ASP A 234 -3.36 22.12 -2.20
C ASP A 234 -4.49 21.09 -2.38
N THR A 235 -5.69 21.57 -2.67
CA THR A 235 -6.86 20.69 -2.81
C THR A 235 -6.75 19.71 -3.98
N THR A 236 -5.80 19.90 -4.89
CA THR A 236 -5.48 19.01 -6.01
C THR A 236 -4.34 18.04 -5.70
N ALA A 237 -3.68 18.14 -4.54
CA ALA A 237 -2.69 17.17 -4.10
C ALA A 237 -3.35 15.88 -3.58
N GLY A 238 -2.61 14.77 -3.68
CA GLY A 238 -3.03 13.49 -3.10
C GLY A 238 -3.18 12.37 -4.13
N LEU A 239 -3.91 11.33 -3.74
CA LEU A 239 -4.08 10.09 -4.49
C LEU A 239 -5.10 10.27 -5.62
N TYR A 240 -4.76 9.81 -6.82
CA TYR A 240 -5.62 9.77 -7.99
C TYR A 240 -5.65 8.37 -8.55
N ILE A 241 -6.84 7.92 -8.94
CA ILE A 241 -7.08 6.57 -9.43
C ILE A 241 -7.75 6.66 -10.78
N ARG A 242 -7.38 5.74 -11.68
CA ARG A 242 -8.00 5.56 -12.98
C ARG A 242 -8.83 4.28 -12.98
N ASP A 243 -10.15 4.41 -13.15
CA ASP A 243 -11.04 3.26 -13.27
C ASP A 243 -10.84 2.51 -14.60
N THR A 244 -11.56 1.39 -14.76
CA THR A 244 -11.50 0.56 -15.98
C THR A 244 -12.08 1.24 -17.22
N SER A 245 -12.91 2.28 -17.05
CA SER A 245 -13.42 3.11 -18.14
C SER A 245 -12.46 4.26 -18.53
N GLY A 246 -11.34 4.40 -17.82
CA GLY A 246 -10.35 5.45 -18.05
C GLY A 246 -10.64 6.78 -17.34
N ASN A 247 -11.69 6.86 -16.52
CA ASN A 247 -11.98 8.07 -15.75
C ASN A 247 -10.98 8.21 -14.61
N ILE A 248 -10.56 9.44 -14.34
CA ILE A 248 -9.61 9.76 -13.27
C ILE A 248 -10.36 10.45 -12.14
N ALA A 249 -10.29 9.87 -10.94
CA ALA A 249 -10.89 10.43 -9.72
C ALA A 249 -9.81 10.68 -8.66
N GLN A 250 -9.98 11.75 -7.88
CA GLN A 250 -9.15 12.00 -6.71
C GLN A 250 -9.71 11.24 -5.51
N ALA A 251 -8.93 10.33 -4.94
CA ALA A 251 -9.30 9.59 -3.75
C ALA A 251 -9.04 10.45 -2.51
N ARG A 252 -10.11 11.05 -1.96
CA ARG A 252 -10.06 11.83 -0.71
C ARG A 252 -10.32 10.92 0.49
N ILE A 253 -9.29 10.67 1.29
CA ILE A 253 -9.34 9.81 2.48
C ILE A 253 -9.48 10.71 3.72
N PRO A 254 -10.59 10.66 4.47
CA PRO A 254 -10.72 11.38 5.73
C PRO A 254 -9.67 10.96 6.76
N ALA A 255 -9.25 11.89 7.62
CA ALA A 255 -8.19 11.65 8.61
C ALA A 255 -8.48 10.47 9.55
N ASN A 256 -9.76 10.26 9.88
CA ASN A 256 -10.26 9.19 10.74
C ASN A 256 -10.68 7.92 9.97
N HIS A 257 -10.28 7.78 8.71
CA HIS A 257 -10.55 6.59 7.89
C HIS A 257 -9.24 5.89 7.53
N LEU A 258 -9.32 4.58 7.37
CA LEU A 258 -8.36 3.81 6.57
C LEU A 258 -8.89 3.68 5.15
N ALA A 259 -8.02 3.68 4.15
CA ALA A 259 -8.40 3.28 2.80
C ALA A 259 -7.78 1.93 2.44
N PHE A 260 -8.46 1.16 1.59
CA PHE A 260 -7.99 -0.12 1.10
C PHE A 260 -8.13 -0.15 -0.40
N GLN A 261 -7.02 -0.36 -1.10
CA GLN A 261 -6.98 -0.49 -2.55
C GLN A 261 -6.75 -1.95 -2.94
N MET A 262 -7.40 -2.39 -4.02
CA MET A 262 -7.13 -3.71 -4.60
C MET A 262 -5.76 -3.73 -5.27
N GLY A 263 -5.00 -4.79 -5.00
CA GLY A 263 -3.80 -5.09 -5.74
C GLY A 263 -3.98 -6.31 -6.65
N GLU A 264 -3.00 -6.53 -7.52
CA GLU A 264 -3.10 -7.50 -8.60
C GLU A 264 -3.16 -8.95 -8.13
N ALA A 265 -2.58 -9.29 -6.97
CA ALA A 265 -2.71 -10.64 -6.43
C ALA A 265 -4.17 -10.99 -6.10
N MET A 266 -4.92 -10.04 -5.55
CA MET A 266 -6.37 -10.22 -5.30
C MET A 266 -7.15 -10.35 -6.61
N GLN A 267 -6.80 -9.56 -7.62
CA GLN A 267 -7.42 -9.64 -8.94
C GLN A 267 -7.20 -11.01 -9.59
N VAL A 268 -6.01 -11.58 -9.47
CA VAL A 268 -5.72 -12.94 -9.94
C VAL A 268 -6.50 -13.98 -9.13
N HIS A 269 -6.37 -13.99 -7.80
CA HIS A 269 -7.01 -15.00 -6.96
C HIS A 269 -8.54 -14.96 -7.01
N SER A 270 -9.12 -13.80 -7.32
CA SER A 270 -10.58 -13.63 -7.52
C SER A 270 -11.03 -13.83 -8.97
N GLY A 271 -10.17 -14.29 -9.87
CA GLY A 271 -10.52 -14.53 -11.28
C GLY A 271 -10.95 -13.27 -12.04
N GLY A 272 -10.50 -12.09 -11.60
CA GLY A 272 -10.89 -10.79 -12.14
C GLY A 272 -12.20 -10.22 -11.60
N PHE A 273 -12.82 -10.87 -10.61
CA PHE A 273 -14.05 -10.35 -9.98
C PHE A 273 -13.80 -9.01 -9.27
N PHE A 274 -12.68 -8.93 -8.53
CA PHE A 274 -12.15 -7.67 -8.00
C PHE A 274 -11.04 -7.13 -8.89
N ARG A 275 -10.92 -5.79 -8.96
CA ARG A 275 -10.03 -5.12 -9.92
C ARG A 275 -9.04 -4.20 -9.21
N ALA A 276 -7.75 -4.44 -9.45
CA ALA A 276 -6.69 -3.50 -9.15
C ALA A 276 -6.73 -2.36 -10.19
N THR A 277 -6.71 -1.13 -9.71
CA THR A 277 -6.81 0.07 -10.55
C THR A 277 -5.51 0.86 -10.55
N PRO A 278 -5.05 1.34 -11.71
CA PRO A 278 -3.88 2.20 -11.79
C PRO A 278 -4.09 3.49 -10.99
N HIS A 279 -3.07 3.92 -10.27
CA HIS A 279 -3.14 5.13 -9.45
C HIS A 279 -1.80 5.86 -9.42
N PHE A 280 -1.83 7.13 -9.04
CA PHE A 280 -0.66 7.99 -8.89
C PHE A 280 -0.88 8.99 -7.74
N VAL A 281 0.20 9.57 -7.23
CA VAL A 281 0.12 10.62 -6.20
C VAL A 281 0.58 11.94 -6.80
N ARG A 282 -0.27 12.97 -6.74
CA ARG A 282 0.10 14.33 -7.11
C ARG A 282 0.68 15.08 -5.91
N GLY A 283 1.79 15.77 -6.15
CA GLY A 283 2.37 16.68 -5.17
C GLY A 283 1.57 17.94 -4.93
N ALA A 284 1.67 18.46 -3.71
CA ALA A 284 1.17 19.78 -3.39
C ALA A 284 2.04 20.85 -4.06
N ASN A 285 1.39 21.80 -4.72
CA ASN A 285 2.05 22.88 -5.45
C ASN A 285 1.59 24.26 -4.95
N GLY A 286 2.34 25.29 -5.31
CA GLY A 286 2.03 26.70 -5.00
C GLY A 286 2.61 27.19 -3.68
N GLU A 287 2.44 28.50 -3.43
CA GLU A 287 3.02 29.18 -2.27
C GLU A 287 2.51 28.64 -0.93
N SER A 288 1.25 28.20 -0.88
CA SER A 288 0.66 27.60 0.32
C SER A 288 1.36 26.30 0.73
N ALA A 289 1.93 25.56 -0.23
CA ALA A 289 2.63 24.29 -0.01
C ALA A 289 4.12 24.47 0.36
N ALA A 290 4.67 25.68 0.24
CA ALA A 290 6.08 25.94 0.54
C ALA A 290 6.40 25.59 2.01
N GLY A 291 7.49 24.87 2.23
CA GLY A 291 7.90 24.46 3.58
C GLY A 291 6.95 23.47 4.27
N ILE A 292 6.08 22.78 3.52
CA ILE A 292 5.18 21.74 4.05
C ILE A 292 5.66 20.36 3.57
N SER A 293 5.95 19.48 4.52
CA SER A 293 6.17 18.04 4.24
C SER A 293 4.87 17.27 4.22
N ARG A 294 4.85 16.11 3.57
CA ARG A 294 3.71 15.17 3.61
C ARG A 294 4.15 13.80 4.06
N ASN A 295 3.50 13.27 5.09
CA ASN A 295 3.76 11.93 5.62
C ASN A 295 2.55 11.02 5.42
N THR A 296 2.78 9.75 5.12
CA THR A 296 1.69 8.76 4.99
C THR A 296 2.24 7.37 5.25
N PHE A 297 1.36 6.44 5.61
CA PHE A 297 1.73 5.06 5.87
C PHE A 297 0.90 4.12 5.00
N ALA A 298 1.60 3.24 4.30
CA ALA A 298 1.01 2.20 3.45
C ALA A 298 1.39 0.82 3.99
N ILE A 299 0.45 -0.11 4.02
CA ILE A 299 0.68 -1.53 4.29
C ILE A 299 0.29 -2.34 3.07
N PHE A 300 1.27 -3.00 2.46
CA PHE A 300 1.07 -4.01 1.45
C PHE A 300 0.74 -5.34 2.14
N ILE A 301 -0.53 -5.72 2.11
CA ILE A 301 -1.04 -6.98 2.64
C ILE A 301 -0.99 -7.98 1.49
N GLN A 302 0.03 -8.82 1.50
CA GLN A 302 0.47 -9.56 0.32
C GLN A 302 0.70 -11.04 0.62
N PRO A 303 0.55 -11.93 -0.38
CA PRO A 303 0.75 -13.35 -0.17
C PRO A 303 2.19 -13.75 0.18
N ARG A 304 2.36 -15.02 0.58
CA ARG A 304 3.69 -15.60 0.77
C ARG A 304 4.38 -15.77 -0.58
N TRP A 305 5.71 -15.70 -0.64
CA TRP A 305 6.49 -15.78 -1.88
C TRP A 305 6.23 -17.03 -2.74
N ASP A 306 5.82 -18.14 -2.13
CA ASP A 306 5.50 -19.42 -2.78
C ASP A 306 3.98 -19.64 -2.94
N GLU A 307 3.16 -18.66 -2.57
CA GLU A 307 1.72 -18.70 -2.82
C GLU A 307 1.49 -18.81 -4.32
N MET A 308 0.70 -19.79 -4.74
CA MET A 308 0.34 -19.94 -6.15
C MET A 308 -0.56 -18.79 -6.57
N MET A 309 -0.22 -18.16 -7.69
CA MET A 309 -1.05 -17.13 -8.32
C MET A 309 -2.06 -17.83 -9.25
N ASP A 310 -2.92 -18.67 -8.67
CA ASP A 310 -3.96 -19.38 -9.39
C ASP A 310 -5.26 -18.57 -9.49
N THR A 311 -6.13 -18.98 -10.40
CA THR A 311 -7.46 -18.39 -10.59
C THR A 311 -8.51 -19.46 -10.28
N PRO A 312 -9.74 -19.08 -9.90
CA PRO A 312 -10.84 -20.03 -9.79
C PRO A 312 -11.04 -20.86 -11.07
N GLU A 313 -11.54 -22.10 -10.94
CA GLU A 313 -11.77 -22.94 -12.12
C GLU A 313 -12.75 -22.27 -13.10
N HIS A 314 -12.55 -22.50 -14.40
CA HIS A 314 -13.33 -21.89 -15.48
C HIS A 314 -13.24 -20.36 -15.57
N THR A 315 -12.30 -19.72 -14.87
CA THR A 315 -11.98 -18.30 -15.08
C THR A 315 -11.57 -18.07 -16.54
N ASN A 316 -12.18 -17.09 -17.19
CA ASN A 316 -11.72 -16.60 -18.48
C ASN A 316 -10.42 -15.79 -18.28
N PRO A 317 -9.28 -16.19 -18.88
CA PRO A 317 -8.02 -15.46 -18.70
C PRO A 317 -8.10 -13.98 -19.08
N GLY A 318 -8.97 -13.61 -20.03
CA GLY A 318 -9.19 -12.22 -20.42
C GLY A 318 -9.85 -11.36 -19.34
N ASN A 319 -10.51 -11.97 -18.34
CA ASN A 319 -11.10 -11.25 -17.22
C ASN A 319 -10.05 -10.88 -16.15
N VAL A 320 -8.98 -11.69 -16.03
CA VAL A 320 -7.90 -11.43 -15.08
C VAL A 320 -7.09 -10.24 -15.57
N ASP A 321 -6.61 -10.23 -16.81
CA ASP A 321 -5.95 -9.07 -17.45
C ASP A 321 -4.92 -8.37 -16.53
N VAL A 322 -4.04 -9.16 -15.93
CA VAL A 322 -2.91 -8.71 -15.12
C VAL A 322 -1.64 -8.92 -15.92
N ALA A 323 -0.92 -7.84 -16.19
CA ALA A 323 0.37 -7.91 -16.86
C ALA A 323 1.35 -8.76 -16.03
N HIS A 324 2.26 -9.50 -16.68
CA HIS A 324 3.27 -10.36 -16.04
C HIS A 324 2.76 -11.61 -15.33
N TRP A 325 1.45 -11.73 -15.12
CA TRP A 325 0.87 -12.96 -14.62
C TRP A 325 0.82 -14.03 -15.71
N LYS A 326 1.08 -15.28 -15.32
CA LYS A 326 0.90 -16.48 -16.14
C LYS A 326 0.48 -17.65 -15.25
N PRO A 327 -0.32 -18.61 -15.76
CA PRO A 327 -0.67 -19.79 -14.99
C PRO A 327 0.56 -20.53 -14.46
N GLY A 328 0.50 -20.97 -13.20
CA GLY A 328 1.55 -21.76 -12.55
C GLY A 328 2.71 -20.97 -11.94
N ILE A 329 2.66 -19.63 -11.94
CA ILE A 329 3.66 -18.79 -11.28
C ILE A 329 3.35 -18.61 -9.79
N THR A 330 4.37 -18.46 -8.94
CA THR A 330 4.17 -18.04 -7.54
C THR A 330 4.11 -16.53 -7.39
N PHE A 331 3.63 -16.03 -6.24
CA PHE A 331 3.59 -14.60 -5.94
C PHE A 331 4.98 -13.96 -5.94
N GLY A 332 6.01 -14.67 -5.47
CA GLY A 332 7.39 -14.19 -5.47
C GLY A 332 7.94 -14.01 -6.88
N GLU A 333 7.75 -15.00 -7.75
CA GLU A 333 8.13 -14.92 -9.17
C GLU A 333 7.34 -13.82 -9.90
N PHE A 334 6.04 -13.70 -9.64
CA PHE A 334 5.19 -12.64 -10.19
C PHE A 334 5.68 -11.25 -9.77
N SER A 335 6.00 -11.08 -8.48
CA SER A 335 6.54 -9.83 -7.94
C SER A 335 7.88 -9.46 -8.58
N GLU A 336 8.77 -10.42 -8.77
CA GLU A 336 10.07 -10.21 -9.42
C GLU A 336 9.93 -9.75 -10.87
N LEU A 337 9.03 -10.39 -11.65
CA LEU A 337 8.78 -9.99 -13.04
C LEU A 337 8.26 -8.55 -13.14
N LYS A 338 7.39 -8.16 -12.21
CA LYS A 338 6.86 -6.80 -12.16
C LYS A 338 7.91 -5.80 -11.69
N PHE A 339 8.70 -6.15 -10.67
CA PHE A 339 9.72 -5.25 -10.15
C PHE A 339 10.92 -5.05 -11.08
N ALA A 340 11.23 -6.03 -11.92
CA ALA A 340 12.29 -5.92 -12.94
C ALA A 340 12.04 -4.79 -13.96
N GLN A 341 10.82 -4.24 -14.03
CA GLN A 341 10.50 -3.08 -14.87
C GLN A 341 10.84 -1.75 -14.23
N PHE A 342 10.97 -1.70 -12.90
CA PHE A 342 11.39 -0.48 -12.23
C PHE A 342 12.92 -0.41 -12.29
N THR A 343 13.43 0.58 -13.02
CA THR A 343 14.84 0.90 -13.03
C THR A 343 15.25 1.44 -11.66
N HIS A 344 15.97 0.64 -10.87
CA HIS A 344 16.70 1.15 -9.72
C HIS A 344 17.94 1.87 -10.21
N VAL A 345 18.23 3.05 -9.65
CA VAL A 345 19.51 3.72 -9.89
C VAL A 345 20.56 2.92 -9.11
N GLN A 346 21.60 2.44 -9.81
CA GLN A 346 22.70 1.67 -9.22
C GLN A 346 23.47 2.45 -8.18
#